data_AF-A0A7V6TTR4-F1
#
_entry.id   AF-A0A7V6TTR4-F1
#
_cell.length_a   1.000
_cell.length_b   1.000
_cell.length_c   1.000
_cell.angle_alpha   90.00
_cell.angle_beta   90.00
_cell.angle_gamma   90.00
#
_symmetry.space_group_name_H-M   'P 1'
#
loop_
_entity.id
_entity.type
_entity.pdbx_description
1 polymer ?
#
loop_
_entity_poly.entity_id
_entity_poly.type
_entity_poly.pdbx_seq_one_letter_code
_entity_poly.pdbx_strand_id
1 'polypeptide(L)'
;MEKYPYLFAEYEDGDTYAWLGKLGCYSPIIHLQQTDGNSSSHRPFTQEYNKTGIIDGGKVLRAIYDSYINGAPDGFPPKCEKLYLTLEVFSGTADYNRDILFRLKKSVEYWRQYIKEDGMRLDEIISQIL
;
A
#
# COMPACT_ATOMS: atom_id res chain seq x y z
N MET A 1 6.30 -27.14 -15.46
CA MET A 1 6.75 -26.39 -14.27
C MET A 1 8.18 -26.75 -13.89
N GLU A 2 8.52 -28.02 -13.65
CA GLU A 2 9.84 -28.41 -13.09
C GLU A 2 11.09 -27.99 -13.91
N LYS A 3 10.98 -27.88 -15.24
CA LYS A 3 12.13 -27.51 -16.08
C LYS A 3 12.52 -26.03 -15.97
N TYR A 4 11.56 -25.15 -15.68
CA TYR A 4 11.74 -23.69 -15.63
C TYR A 4 10.89 -23.08 -14.50
N PRO A 5 11.15 -23.44 -13.23
CA PRO A 5 10.34 -22.99 -12.10
C PRO A 5 10.33 -21.46 -11.98
N TYR A 6 11.44 -20.80 -12.31
CA TYR A 6 11.60 -19.34 -12.28
C TYR A 6 10.73 -18.56 -13.29
N LEU A 7 10.03 -19.23 -14.22
CA LEU A 7 9.06 -18.58 -15.11
C LEU A 7 7.68 -18.44 -14.48
N PHE A 8 7.47 -19.01 -13.29
CA PHE A 8 6.20 -18.98 -12.58
C PHE A 8 6.38 -18.18 -11.29
N ALA A 9 5.34 -17.41 -10.98
CA ALA A 9 5.24 -16.69 -9.73
C ALA A 9 4.90 -17.67 -8.60
N GLU A 10 5.57 -17.52 -7.46
CA GLU A 10 5.15 -18.13 -6.21
C GLU A 10 3.97 -17.34 -5.63
N TYR A 11 3.30 -17.89 -4.61
CA TYR A 11 2.16 -17.20 -4.00
C TYR A 11 2.54 -15.81 -3.47
N GLU A 12 3.71 -15.69 -2.84
CA GLU A 12 4.21 -14.46 -2.24
C GLU A 12 4.51 -13.38 -3.28
N ASP A 13 4.74 -13.75 -4.54
CA ASP A 13 4.95 -12.79 -5.63
C ASP A 13 3.66 -12.01 -5.95
N GLY A 14 2.49 -12.56 -5.61
CA GLY A 14 1.19 -11.90 -5.71
C GLY A 14 0.72 -11.23 -4.41
N ASP A 15 1.41 -11.43 -3.28
CA ASP A 15 1.01 -10.89 -1.98
C ASP A 15 1.60 -9.49 -1.74
N THR A 16 0.75 -8.47 -1.79
CA THR A 16 1.14 -7.07 -1.57
C THR A 16 1.84 -6.84 -0.23
N TYR A 17 1.42 -7.53 0.83
CA TYR A 17 2.00 -7.37 2.16
C TYR A 17 3.36 -8.05 2.26
N ALA A 18 3.55 -9.18 1.58
CA ALA A 18 4.86 -9.82 1.50
C ALA A 18 5.88 -8.92 0.77
N TRP A 19 5.46 -8.28 -0.33
CA TRP A 19 6.28 -7.30 -1.05
C TRP A 19 6.64 -6.09 -0.19
N LEU A 20 5.66 -5.47 0.45
CA LEU A 20 5.89 -4.33 1.35
C LEU A 20 6.81 -4.72 2.53
N GLY A 21 6.61 -5.90 3.10
CA GLY A 21 7.40 -6.49 4.19
C GLY A 21 8.87 -6.70 3.86
N LYS A 22 9.18 -6.98 2.60
CA LYS A 22 10.55 -7.22 2.14
C LYS A 22 11.21 -5.95 1.59
N LEU A 23 10.46 -5.16 0.82
CA LEU A 23 11.02 -4.12 -0.06
C LEU A 23 10.51 -2.71 0.21
N GLY A 24 9.54 -2.52 1.11
CA GLY A 24 8.91 -1.21 1.35
C GLY A 24 9.92 -0.11 1.69
N CYS A 25 10.95 -0.43 2.48
CA CYS A 25 12.01 0.48 2.89
C CYS A 25 12.97 0.89 1.76
N TYR A 26 12.87 0.32 0.56
CA TYR A 26 13.67 0.71 -0.62
C TYR A 26 12.84 1.41 -1.70
N SER A 27 11.53 1.59 -1.47
CA SER A 27 10.62 2.22 -2.44
C SER A 27 10.24 3.62 -1.96
N PRO A 28 10.93 4.69 -2.41
CA PRO A 28 10.68 6.05 -1.91
C PRO A 28 9.24 6.52 -2.14
N ILE A 29 8.58 5.98 -3.17
CA ILE A 29 7.17 6.23 -3.47
C ILE A 29 6.45 4.87 -3.48
N ILE A 30 5.31 4.80 -2.80
CA ILE A 30 4.43 3.62 -2.81
C ILE A 30 3.05 4.08 -3.26
N HIS A 31 2.58 3.53 -4.38
CA HIS A 31 1.25 3.83 -4.90
C HIS A 31 0.19 3.02 -4.13
N LEU A 32 -0.90 3.69 -3.80
CA LEU A 32 -1.99 3.13 -3.01
C LEU A 32 -3.28 3.11 -3.84
N GLN A 33 -3.85 1.92 -3.96
CA GLN A 33 -5.21 1.70 -4.43
C GLN A 33 -5.93 0.72 -3.50
N GLN A 34 -7.25 0.73 -3.53
CA GLN A 34 -8.05 -0.39 -3.01
C GLN A 34 -8.28 -1.40 -4.15
N THR A 35 -8.36 -2.68 -3.81
CA THR A 35 -8.65 -3.77 -4.74
C THR A 35 -9.30 -4.94 -4.00
N ASP A 36 -10.08 -5.77 -4.71
CA ASP A 36 -10.59 -7.06 -4.21
C ASP A 36 -9.62 -8.23 -4.48
N GLY A 37 -8.44 -7.97 -5.06
CA GLY A 37 -7.43 -8.97 -5.38
C GLY A 37 -7.66 -9.71 -6.71
N ASN A 38 -8.80 -9.50 -7.37
CA ASN A 38 -9.08 -10.13 -8.67
C ASN A 38 -8.56 -9.32 -9.85
N SER A 39 -8.32 -8.01 -9.66
CA SER A 39 -7.82 -7.10 -10.70
C SER A 39 -7.16 -5.86 -10.10
N SER A 40 -6.28 -5.19 -10.87
CA SER A 40 -5.75 -3.87 -10.51
C SER A 40 -6.79 -2.78 -10.85
N SER A 41 -7.85 -2.70 -10.05
CA SER A 41 -9.00 -1.82 -10.33
C SER A 41 -8.79 -0.35 -9.95
N HIS A 42 -7.69 0.01 -9.27
CA HIS A 42 -7.38 1.37 -8.80
C HIS A 42 -8.53 2.02 -8.02
N ARG A 43 -9.24 1.23 -7.19
CA ARG A 43 -10.44 1.71 -6.50
C ARG A 43 -10.07 2.70 -5.38
N PRO A 44 -10.95 3.66 -5.07
CA PRO A 44 -10.77 4.54 -3.91
C PRO A 44 -11.00 3.80 -2.60
N PHE A 45 -10.48 4.36 -1.50
CA PHE A 45 -10.67 3.85 -0.14
C PHE A 45 -11.98 4.37 0.48
N THR A 46 -13.11 4.16 -0.21
CA THR A 46 -14.44 4.44 0.35
C THR A 46 -14.91 3.30 1.25
N GLN A 47 -15.90 3.56 2.11
CA GLN A 47 -16.49 2.51 2.95
C GLN A 47 -17.01 1.30 2.15
N GLU A 48 -17.56 1.55 0.95
CA GLU A 48 -18.05 0.50 0.05
C GLU A 48 -16.92 -0.42 -0.41
N TYR A 49 -15.84 0.15 -0.94
CA TYR A 49 -14.71 -0.63 -1.44
C TYR A 49 -13.86 -1.24 -0.34
N ASN A 50 -13.75 -0.59 0.83
CA ASN A 50 -13.02 -1.14 1.97
C ASN A 50 -13.70 -2.37 2.59
N LYS A 51 -15.02 -2.55 2.41
CA LYS A 51 -15.75 -3.75 2.89
C LYS A 51 -15.43 -5.01 2.09
N THR A 52 -15.12 -4.85 0.80
CA THR A 52 -14.89 -5.96 -0.14
C THR A 52 -13.45 -6.06 -0.60
N GLY A 53 -12.65 -5.03 -0.30
CA GLY A 53 -11.25 -4.95 -0.65
C GLY A 53 -10.34 -5.65 0.34
N ILE A 54 -9.11 -5.89 -0.10
CA ILE A 54 -8.08 -6.60 0.66
C ILE A 54 -7.05 -5.65 1.28
N ILE A 55 -7.04 -4.37 0.89
CA ILE A 55 -6.04 -3.40 1.36
C ILE A 55 -6.51 -2.70 2.64
N ASP A 56 -5.93 -3.13 3.75
CA ASP A 56 -6.02 -2.49 5.06
C ASP A 56 -4.83 -1.56 5.34
N GLY A 57 -5.10 -0.35 5.82
CA GLY A 57 -4.07 0.68 6.05
C GLY A 57 -3.11 0.33 7.19
N GLY A 58 -3.61 -0.28 8.27
CA GLY A 58 -2.78 -0.73 9.38
C GLY A 58 -1.82 -1.83 8.96
N LYS A 59 -2.31 -2.81 8.19
CA LYS A 59 -1.46 -3.88 7.63
C LYS A 59 -0.42 -3.35 6.64
N VAL A 60 -0.76 -2.36 5.82
CA VAL A 60 0.20 -1.73 4.89
C VAL A 60 1.35 -1.10 5.68
N LEU A 61 1.02 -0.28 6.68
CA LEU A 61 2.02 0.39 7.51
C LEU A 61 2.88 -0.61 8.28
N ARG A 62 2.26 -1.67 8.82
CA ARG A 62 2.99 -2.73 9.52
C ARG A 62 3.96 -3.45 8.60
N ALA A 63 3.53 -3.83 7.41
CA ALA A 63 4.41 -4.48 6.43
C ALA A 63 5.58 -3.56 6.04
N ILE A 64 5.34 -2.28 5.78
CA ILE A 64 6.42 -1.32 5.53
C ILE A 64 7.37 -1.27 6.73
N TYR A 65 6.86 -1.20 7.96
CA TYR A 65 7.69 -1.19 9.16
C TYR A 65 8.57 -2.44 9.28
N ASP A 66 8.01 -3.61 8.98
CA ASP A 66 8.74 -4.88 8.99
C ASP A 66 9.95 -4.82 8.04
N SER A 67 9.82 -4.19 6.87
CA SER A 67 10.97 -4.02 5.96
C SER A 67 12.10 -3.16 6.51
N TYR A 68 11.82 -2.23 7.44
CA TYR A 68 12.85 -1.43 8.09
C TYR A 68 13.59 -2.20 9.18
N ILE A 69 12.92 -3.08 9.90
CA ILE A 69 13.54 -3.86 10.99
C ILE A 69 14.21 -5.13 10.50
N ASN A 70 13.81 -5.64 9.33
CA ASN A 70 14.46 -6.78 8.69
C ASN A 70 15.83 -6.40 8.13
N GLY A 71 16.73 -7.39 8.09
CA GLY A 71 18.07 -7.24 7.51
C GLY A 71 18.00 -6.86 6.03
N ALA A 72 18.94 -6.02 5.58
CA ALA A 72 19.06 -5.70 4.17
C ALA A 72 19.64 -6.91 3.41
N PRO A 73 19.00 -7.39 2.33
CA PRO A 73 19.63 -8.39 1.48
C PRO A 73 20.89 -7.83 0.83
N ASP A 74 21.86 -8.70 0.56
CA ASP A 74 23.11 -8.30 -0.10
C ASP A 74 22.82 -7.65 -1.46
N GLY A 75 23.51 -6.52 -1.74
CA GLY A 75 23.39 -5.80 -3.01
C GLY A 75 22.21 -4.83 -3.12
N PHE A 76 21.40 -4.67 -2.06
CA PHE A 76 20.33 -3.66 -2.04
C PHE A 76 20.86 -2.24 -1.76
N PRO A 77 20.17 -1.19 -2.24
CA PRO A 77 20.52 0.19 -1.93
C PRO A 77 20.29 0.51 -0.44
N PRO A 78 20.76 1.66 0.07
CA PRO A 78 20.39 2.14 1.39
C PRO A 78 18.87 2.25 1.55
N LYS A 79 18.38 1.99 2.76
CA LYS A 79 16.96 2.19 3.11
C LYS A 79 16.58 3.66 2.96
N CYS A 80 15.39 3.93 2.43
CA CYS A 80 14.85 5.27 2.29
C CYS A 80 14.62 5.91 3.67
N GLU A 81 15.05 7.16 3.84
CA GLU A 81 14.76 7.92 5.07
C GLU A 81 13.35 8.50 5.09
N LYS A 82 12.77 8.71 3.90
CA LYS A 82 11.42 9.25 3.70
C LYS A 82 10.67 8.38 2.72
N LEU A 83 9.39 8.15 3.01
CA LEU A 83 8.47 7.42 2.15
C LEU A 83 7.26 8.30 1.83
N TYR A 84 6.82 8.25 0.58
CA TYR A 84 5.66 8.96 0.09
C TYR A 84 4.59 7.96 -0.33
N LEU A 85 3.55 7.85 0.51
CA LEU A 85 2.36 7.07 0.17
C LEU A 85 1.44 7.90 -0.72
N THR A 86 1.27 7.49 -1.97
CA THR A 86 0.59 8.27 -3.00
C THR A 86 -0.70 7.59 -3.41
N LEU A 87 -1.84 8.27 -3.26
CA LEU A 87 -3.13 7.75 -3.72
C LEU A 87 -3.16 7.68 -5.26
N GLU A 88 -3.19 6.48 -5.81
CA GLU A 88 -3.31 6.21 -7.25
C GLU A 88 -4.70 5.63 -7.55
N VAL A 89 -5.70 6.51 -7.52
CA VAL A 89 -7.11 6.16 -7.71
C VAL A 89 -7.57 6.59 -9.10
N PHE A 90 -8.18 5.69 -9.85
CA PHE A 90 -8.72 5.98 -11.18
C PHE A 90 -10.23 6.21 -11.14
N SER A 91 -10.70 7.04 -12.07
CA SER A 91 -12.12 7.38 -12.25
C SER A 91 -12.53 7.06 -13.69
N GLY A 92 -13.78 6.67 -13.88
CA GLY A 92 -14.33 6.45 -15.21
C GLY A 92 -14.46 7.76 -15.98
N THR A 93 -14.39 7.69 -17.31
CA THR A 93 -14.52 8.87 -18.19
C THR A 93 -15.90 9.52 -18.13
N ALA A 94 -16.91 8.78 -17.67
CA ALA A 94 -18.29 9.26 -17.50
C ALA A 94 -18.60 9.71 -16.04
N ASP A 95 -17.64 9.63 -15.13
CA ASP A 95 -17.86 10.03 -13.73
C ASP A 95 -18.02 11.55 -13.61
N TYR A 96 -18.92 12.00 -12.72
CA TYR A 96 -19.05 13.42 -12.43
C TYR A 96 -17.90 13.90 -11.55
N ASN A 97 -17.37 15.10 -11.82
CA ASN A 97 -16.29 15.72 -11.03
C ASN A 97 -16.56 15.72 -9.52
N ARG A 98 -17.83 15.96 -9.12
CA ARG A 98 -18.23 15.95 -7.70
C ARG A 98 -18.01 14.57 -7.04
N ASP A 99 -18.24 13.50 -7.79
CA ASP A 99 -18.14 12.12 -7.29
C ASP A 99 -16.66 11.71 -7.24
N ILE A 100 -15.85 12.14 -8.20
CA ILE A 100 -14.39 12.00 -8.19
C ILE A 100 -13.80 12.67 -6.94
N LEU A 101 -14.11 13.95 -6.71
CA LEU A 101 -13.64 14.71 -5.55
C LEU A 101 -14.11 14.09 -4.24
N PHE A 102 -15.36 13.62 -4.18
CA PHE A 102 -15.89 12.91 -3.01
C PHE A 102 -15.10 11.64 -2.69
N ARG A 103 -14.83 10.79 -3.69
CA ARG A 103 -14.07 9.53 -3.51
C ARG A 103 -12.62 9.78 -3.09
N LEU A 104 -11.98 10.82 -3.65
CA LEU A 104 -10.63 11.25 -3.21
C LEU A 104 -10.65 11.75 -1.76
N LYS A 105 -11.62 12.60 -1.40
CA LYS A 105 -11.80 13.06 -0.02
C LYS A 105 -11.96 11.88 0.95
N LYS A 106 -12.81 10.91 0.62
CA LYS A 106 -12.99 9.69 1.43
C LYS A 106 -11.72 8.86 1.53
N SER A 107 -10.93 8.81 0.47
CA SER A 107 -9.65 8.11 0.50
C SER A 107 -8.66 8.78 1.45
N VAL A 108 -8.56 10.11 1.41
CA VAL A 108 -7.75 10.88 2.37
C VAL A 108 -8.25 10.67 3.79
N GLU A 109 -9.56 10.79 4.04
CA GLU A 109 -10.18 10.56 5.36
C GLU A 109 -9.86 9.15 5.91
N TYR A 110 -9.86 8.13 5.06
CA TYR A 110 -9.47 6.77 5.46
C TYR A 110 -8.02 6.70 5.94
N TRP A 111 -7.07 7.21 5.15
CA TRP A 111 -5.65 7.16 5.50
C TRP A 111 -5.28 8.05 6.68
N ARG A 112 -5.99 9.17 6.87
CA ARG A 112 -5.80 10.06 8.04
C ARG A 112 -6.20 9.42 9.38
N GLN A 113 -6.91 8.29 9.37
CA GLN A 113 -7.13 7.51 10.60
C GLN A 113 -5.83 6.89 11.13
N TYR A 114 -4.87 6.62 10.23
CA TYR A 114 -3.57 6.03 10.56
C TYR A 114 -2.44 7.07 10.57
N ILE A 115 -2.39 7.94 9.54
CA ILE A 115 -1.36 8.99 9.38
C ILE A 115 -2.01 10.34 9.65
N LYS A 116 -2.05 10.74 10.93
CA LYS A 116 -2.73 11.98 11.36
C LYS A 116 -2.15 13.22 10.70
N GLU A 117 -0.82 13.26 10.57
CA GLU A 117 -0.07 14.38 10.00
C GLU A 117 1.04 13.86 9.08
N ASP A 118 1.47 14.68 8.13
CA ASP A 118 2.54 14.31 7.20
C ASP A 118 3.90 14.34 7.89
N GLY A 119 4.79 13.41 7.56
CA GLY A 119 6.14 13.34 8.13
C GLY A 119 6.25 12.65 9.49
N MET A 120 5.16 12.07 10.00
CA MET A 120 5.20 11.21 11.20
C MET A 120 6.21 10.07 11.03
N ARG A 121 6.88 9.67 12.13
CA ARG A 121 7.76 8.51 12.11
C ARG A 121 6.94 7.22 12.08
N LEU A 122 7.39 6.26 11.29
CA LEU A 122 6.64 5.03 11.08
C LEU A 122 6.45 4.21 12.35
N ASP A 123 7.47 4.14 13.22
CA ASP A 123 7.40 3.46 14.51
C ASP A 123 6.40 4.10 15.49
N GLU A 124 6.28 5.43 15.47
CA GLU A 124 5.28 6.17 16.25
C GLU A 124 3.85 5.85 15.79
N ILE A 125 3.65 5.71 14.47
CA ILE A 125 2.36 5.31 13.90
C ILE A 125 2.03 3.87 14.31
N ILE A 126 2.98 2.92 14.16
CA ILE A 126 2.76 1.51 14.51
C ILE A 126 2.41 1.34 16.00
N SER A 127 3.05 2.12 16.87
CA SER A 127 2.77 2.08 18.32
C SER A 127 1.36 2.56 18.69
N GLN A 128 0.65 3.23 17.78
CA GLN A 128 -0.74 3.70 17.98
C GLN A 128 -1.79 2.76 17.39
N ILE A 129 -1.38 1.81 16.55
CA ILE A 129 -2.27 0.87 15.84
C ILE A 129 -2.36 -0.49 16.57
N LEU A 130 -1.40 -0.79 17.44
CA LEU A 130 -1.41 -1.93 18.39
C LEU A 130 -2.18 -1.57 19.67
#